data_AF-A0A954MZW5-F1
#
_entry.id   AF-A0A954MZW5-F1
#
_cell.length_a   1.000
_cell.length_b   1.000
_cell.length_c   1.000
_cell.angle_alpha   90.00
_cell.angle_beta   90.00
_cell.angle_gamma   90.00
#
_symmetry.space_group_name_H-M   'P 1'
#
loop_
_entity.id
_entity.type
_entity.pdbx_description
1 polymer ?
#
loop_
_entity_poly.entity_id
_entity_poly.type
_entity_poly.pdbx_seq_one_letter_code
_entity_poly.pdbx_strand_id
1 'polypeptide(L)'
;MFGPHWSPDDTRLVYLDCHAAKDPKHFRAALAVGQADGSGHRTITAGQTHWFGTPYGSNMPEWSPDGKTVTYTRLQENSAVDISAGGAQICLLNPDTGEIQELTPAVEGVWDYRATWAPDGSSIAFCRVRSGASRELWIMNPDGTGQRQLTDGYQDKGADYYRWLKIRRGLLR
;
A
#
# COMPACT_ATOMS: atom_id res chain seq x y z
N MET A 1 -8.83 -9.72 7.76
CA MET A 1 -7.37 -9.84 7.99
C MET A 1 -6.82 -8.43 8.15
N PHE A 2 -6.23 -8.08 9.28
CA PHE A 2 -5.79 -6.71 9.64
C PHE A 2 -4.39 -6.34 9.12
N GLY A 3 -3.78 -7.23 8.33
CA GLY A 3 -2.53 -6.96 7.60
C GLY A 3 -1.33 -6.56 8.44
N PRO A 4 -1.01 -7.26 9.56
CA PRO A 4 0.19 -6.94 10.31
C PRO A 4 1.45 -7.20 9.46
N HIS A 5 2.40 -6.28 9.51
CA HIS A 5 3.71 -6.41 8.89
C HIS A 5 4.81 -6.05 9.90
N TRP A 6 5.79 -6.94 10.04
CA TRP A 6 6.97 -6.73 10.87
C TRP A 6 7.86 -5.63 10.29
N SER A 7 8.46 -4.82 11.16
CA SER A 7 9.61 -4.00 10.79
C SER A 7 10.80 -4.90 10.48
N PRO A 8 11.75 -4.47 9.63
CA PRO A 8 12.89 -5.30 9.22
C PRO A 8 13.82 -5.76 10.36
N ASP A 9 13.78 -5.07 11.50
CA ASP A 9 14.55 -5.36 12.71
C ASP A 9 13.77 -6.20 13.74
N ASP A 10 12.56 -6.66 13.40
CA ASP A 10 11.65 -7.44 14.24
C ASP A 10 11.22 -6.75 15.56
N THR A 11 11.39 -5.43 15.68
CA THR A 11 11.05 -4.69 16.91
C THR A 11 9.63 -4.13 16.92
N ARG A 12 9.05 -3.86 15.74
CA ARG A 12 7.75 -3.20 15.59
C ARG A 12 6.85 -3.94 14.61
N LEU A 13 5.56 -3.71 14.76
CA LEU A 13 4.51 -4.12 13.82
C LEU A 13 3.77 -2.89 13.33
N VAL A 14 3.52 -2.82 12.03
CA VAL A 14 2.49 -1.94 11.48
C VAL A 14 1.27 -2.76 11.12
N TYR A 15 0.08 -2.25 11.39
CA TYR A 15 -1.17 -2.95 11.13
C TYR A 15 -2.31 -1.97 10.93
N LEU A 16 -3.42 -2.49 10.40
CA LEU A 16 -4.64 -1.72 10.23
C LEU A 16 -5.50 -1.85 11.49
N ASP A 17 -5.87 -0.70 12.07
CA ASP A 17 -6.75 -0.59 13.22
C ASP A 17 -8.11 -0.06 12.79
N CYS A 18 -9.16 -0.83 13.09
CA CYS A 18 -10.53 -0.50 12.74
C CYS A 18 -11.31 -0.06 13.98
N HIS A 19 -11.76 1.19 14.00
CA HIS A 19 -12.60 1.70 15.10
C HIS A 19 -14.07 1.29 14.92
N ALA A 20 -14.37 0.02 15.22
CA ALA A 20 -15.70 -0.59 15.06
C ALA A 20 -16.86 0.20 15.68
N ALA A 21 -16.62 0.88 16.81
CA ALA A 21 -17.63 1.70 17.48
C ALA A 21 -18.03 2.96 16.68
N LYS A 22 -17.14 3.47 15.81
CA LYS A 22 -17.37 4.64 14.96
C LYS A 22 -17.60 4.28 13.49
N ASP A 23 -17.26 3.04 13.10
CA ASP A 23 -17.52 2.46 11.79
C ASP A 23 -17.99 1.00 11.93
N PRO A 24 -19.28 0.78 12.23
CA PRO A 24 -19.83 -0.57 12.43
C PRO A 24 -19.81 -1.42 11.15
N LYS A 25 -19.58 -0.82 9.99
CA LYS A 25 -19.44 -1.56 8.71
C LYS A 25 -18.00 -1.99 8.45
N HIS A 26 -17.04 -1.57 9.28
CA HIS A 26 -15.61 -1.89 9.16
C HIS A 26 -14.99 -1.53 7.82
N PHE A 27 -15.46 -0.45 7.21
CA PHE A 27 -14.95 0.04 5.93
C PHE A 27 -13.76 0.98 6.07
N ARG A 28 -13.39 1.36 7.29
CA ARG A 28 -12.33 2.32 7.56
C ARG A 28 -11.33 1.74 8.56
N ALA A 29 -10.05 1.83 8.20
CA ALA A 29 -8.93 1.67 9.11
C ALA A 29 -8.09 2.92 9.18
N ALA A 30 -7.44 3.08 10.32
CA ALA A 30 -6.20 3.84 10.43
C ALA A 30 -5.01 2.88 10.44
N LEU A 31 -3.83 3.37 10.09
CA LEU A 31 -2.59 2.68 10.40
C LEU A 31 -2.28 2.85 11.88
N ALA A 32 -1.85 1.77 12.49
CA ALA A 32 -1.30 1.76 13.83
C ALA A 32 0.07 1.09 13.83
N VAL A 33 0.88 1.46 14.81
CA VAL A 33 2.15 0.80 15.13
C VAL A 33 2.10 0.27 16.55
N GLY A 34 2.79 -0.85 16.80
CA GLY A 34 2.98 -1.41 18.13
C GLY A 34 4.35 -2.10 18.22
N GLN A 35 4.82 -2.33 19.44
CA GLN A 35 6.06 -3.05 19.70
C GLN A 35 5.83 -4.57 19.62
N ALA A 36 6.90 -5.32 19.35
CA ALA A 36 6.91 -6.78 19.26
C ALA A 36 6.41 -7.46 20.55
N ASP A 37 6.63 -6.83 21.70
CA ASP A 37 6.20 -7.30 23.02
C ASP A 37 4.73 -7.03 23.32
N GLY A 38 3.99 -6.44 22.37
CA GLY A 38 2.58 -6.08 22.49
C GLY A 38 2.33 -4.72 23.14
N SER A 39 3.38 -4.01 23.57
CA SER A 39 3.26 -2.67 24.13
C SER A 39 3.23 -1.57 23.05
N GLY A 40 3.01 -0.33 23.47
CA GLY A 40 3.25 0.84 22.61
C GLY A 40 2.30 0.99 21.43
N HIS A 41 1.10 0.42 21.48
CA HIS A 41 0.07 0.66 20.46
C HIS A 41 -0.19 2.16 20.28
N ARG A 42 -0.12 2.62 19.03
CA ARG A 42 -0.43 4.00 18.64
C ARG A 42 -1.05 4.05 17.25
N THR A 43 -2.22 4.66 17.14
CA THR A 43 -2.84 5.05 15.85
C THR A 43 -2.08 6.25 15.26
N ILE A 44 -1.70 6.15 13.97
CA ILE A 44 -0.89 7.16 13.28
C ILE A 44 -1.76 8.01 12.33
N THR A 45 -2.66 7.41 11.55
CA THR A 45 -3.40 8.09 10.48
C THR A 45 -4.87 8.34 10.82
N ALA A 46 -5.16 8.87 12.01
CA ALA A 46 -6.53 9.10 12.47
C ALA A 46 -7.31 10.01 11.50
N GLY A 47 -8.48 9.56 11.02
CA GLY A 47 -9.32 10.28 10.06
C GLY A 47 -8.96 10.05 8.58
N GLN A 48 -7.77 9.53 8.30
CA GLN A 48 -7.35 9.16 6.95
C GLN A 48 -7.77 7.73 6.67
N THR A 49 -8.67 7.58 5.70
CA THR A 49 -9.45 6.34 5.54
C THR A 49 -8.71 5.35 4.67
N HIS A 50 -8.32 4.21 5.25
CA HIS A 50 -8.04 2.99 4.49
C HIS A 50 -9.30 2.18 4.34
N TRP A 51 -9.64 1.76 3.12
CA TRP A 51 -10.77 0.86 2.92
C TRP A 51 -10.35 -0.61 2.94
N PHE A 52 -11.04 -1.38 3.78
CA PHE A 52 -10.96 -2.84 3.85
C PHE A 52 -11.92 -3.49 2.84
N GLY A 53 -11.39 -4.12 1.80
CA GLY A 53 -12.19 -5.04 0.97
C GLY A 53 -12.63 -4.49 -0.39
N THR A 54 -11.70 -3.95 -1.17
CA THR A 54 -11.96 -3.82 -2.60
C THR A 54 -11.95 -5.21 -3.26
N PRO A 55 -12.69 -5.42 -4.37
CA PRO A 55 -12.50 -6.58 -5.26
C PRO A 55 -11.10 -6.60 -5.94
N TYR A 56 -10.25 -5.60 -5.65
CA TYR A 56 -8.90 -5.41 -6.19
C TYR A 56 -7.79 -5.86 -5.19
N GLY A 57 -8.17 -6.32 -3.99
CA GLY A 57 -7.34 -6.99 -2.98
C GLY A 57 -6.39 -6.11 -2.16
N SER A 58 -5.49 -6.76 -1.41
CA SER A 58 -4.91 -6.30 -0.14
C SER A 58 -4.20 -4.93 -0.15
N ASN A 59 -4.79 -3.92 0.50
CA ASN A 59 -4.21 -2.59 0.76
C ASN A 59 -3.26 -2.60 1.98
N MET A 60 -2.37 -3.60 2.08
CA MET A 60 -1.55 -3.76 3.30
C MET A 60 -0.43 -2.72 3.34
N PRO A 61 -0.14 -2.16 4.53
CA PRO A 61 1.07 -1.40 4.72
C PRO A 61 2.32 -2.27 4.61
N GLU A 62 3.40 -1.71 4.06
CA GLU A 62 4.71 -2.38 3.99
C GLU A 62 5.81 -1.44 4.52
N TRP A 63 6.67 -1.96 5.39
CA TRP A 63 7.85 -1.21 5.84
C TRP A 63 8.85 -1.05 4.70
N SER A 64 9.50 0.12 4.64
CA SER A 64 10.71 0.29 3.82
C SER A 64 11.79 -0.69 4.30
N PRO A 65 12.68 -1.19 3.42
CA PRO A 65 13.73 -2.13 3.81
C PRO A 65 14.68 -1.59 4.88
N ASP A 66 14.82 -0.27 4.99
CA ASP A 66 15.61 0.39 6.03
C ASP A 66 14.84 0.62 7.36
N GLY A 67 13.56 0.22 7.42
CA GLY A 67 12.73 0.28 8.62
C GLY A 67 12.30 1.67 9.05
N LYS A 68 12.50 2.71 8.23
CA LYS A 68 12.20 4.10 8.59
C LYS A 68 10.80 4.56 8.23
N THR A 69 10.20 3.96 7.23
CA THR A 69 8.93 4.43 6.67
C THR A 69 8.01 3.27 6.31
N VAL A 70 6.75 3.57 6.08
CA VAL A 70 5.71 2.59 5.70
C VAL A 70 4.98 3.09 4.47
N THR A 71 4.91 2.27 3.42
CA THR A 71 4.04 2.54 2.27
C THR A 71 2.62 2.10 2.57
N TYR A 72 1.64 2.84 2.07
CA TYR A 72 0.23 2.49 2.25
C TYR A 72 -0.67 3.11 1.18
N THR A 73 -1.89 2.59 1.05
CA THR A 73 -2.90 3.14 0.13
C THR A 73 -3.88 4.06 0.85
N ARG A 74 -3.97 5.32 0.40
CA ARG A 74 -4.90 6.34 0.93
C ARG A 74 -6.04 6.57 -0.06
N LEU A 75 -7.27 6.74 0.44
CA LEU A 75 -8.41 7.25 -0.34
C LEU A 75 -8.64 8.73 -0.03
N GLN A 76 -8.96 9.53 -1.05
CA GLN A 76 -9.43 10.90 -0.85
C GLN A 76 -10.76 10.92 -0.06
N GLU A 77 -10.97 11.96 0.74
CA GLU A 77 -12.14 12.08 1.62
C GLU A 77 -13.48 12.09 0.84
N ASN A 78 -13.50 12.66 -0.37
CA ASN A 78 -14.68 12.66 -1.23
C ASN A 78 -14.94 11.29 -1.91
N SER A 79 -13.89 10.48 -2.10
CA SER A 79 -14.01 9.09 -2.59
C SER A 79 -14.55 8.14 -1.52
N ALA A 80 -14.63 8.58 -0.26
CA ALA A 80 -15.06 7.74 0.86
C ALA A 80 -16.57 7.44 0.87
N VAL A 81 -17.33 8.05 -0.05
CA VAL A 81 -18.76 7.79 -0.29
C VAL A 81 -18.95 6.80 -1.45
N ASP A 82 -18.03 6.78 -2.42
CA ASP A 82 -18.08 5.88 -3.58
C ASP A 82 -16.66 5.46 -4.04
N ILE A 83 -16.20 4.29 -3.61
CA ILE A 83 -14.91 3.71 -4.02
C ILE A 83 -14.82 3.41 -5.52
N SER A 84 -15.96 3.36 -6.22
CA SER A 84 -16.02 3.19 -7.68
C SER A 84 -15.64 4.47 -8.43
N ALA A 85 -15.60 5.62 -7.73
CA ALA A 85 -15.13 6.87 -8.28
C ALA A 85 -13.60 6.96 -8.40
N GLY A 86 -12.83 6.08 -7.76
CA GLY A 86 -11.36 6.14 -7.80
C GLY A 86 -10.73 7.09 -6.79
N GLY A 87 -9.53 7.57 -7.08
CA GLY A 87 -8.75 8.43 -6.19
C GLY A 87 -7.94 7.70 -5.13
N ALA A 88 -7.68 6.40 -5.32
CA ALA A 88 -6.74 5.69 -4.45
C ALA A 88 -5.31 6.03 -4.84
N GLN A 89 -4.52 6.47 -3.88
CA GLN A 89 -3.12 6.85 -4.05
C GLN A 89 -2.19 6.07 -3.13
N ILE A 90 -0.90 6.03 -3.46
CA ILE A 90 0.14 5.45 -2.61
C ILE A 90 0.84 6.58 -1.86
N CYS A 91 0.98 6.41 -0.56
CA CYS A 91 1.66 7.33 0.34
C CYS A 91 2.81 6.63 1.07
N LEU A 92 3.79 7.42 1.49
CA LEU A 92 4.86 7.05 2.41
C LEU A 92 4.61 7.73 3.75
N LEU A 93 4.61 6.95 4.83
CA LEU A 93 4.40 7.41 6.20
C LEU A 93 5.69 7.25 6.99
N ASN A 94 6.13 8.30 7.67
CA ASN A 94 7.04 8.16 8.79
C ASN A 94 6.22 7.77 10.04
N PRO A 95 6.35 6.56 10.58
CA PRO A 95 5.51 6.12 11.68
C PRO A 95 5.83 6.90 12.95
N ASP A 96 7.06 7.35 13.16
CA ASP A 96 7.50 8.04 14.38
C ASP A 96 6.99 9.48 14.43
N THR A 97 7.01 10.20 13.30
CA THR A 97 6.54 11.60 13.24
C THR A 97 5.09 11.75 12.79
N GLY A 98 4.53 10.76 12.10
CA GLY A 98 3.23 10.87 11.42
C GLY A 98 3.27 11.64 10.10
N GLU A 99 4.46 12.06 9.64
CA GLU A 99 4.64 12.78 8.38
C GLU A 99 4.28 11.89 7.19
N ILE A 100 3.57 12.45 6.21
CA ILE A 100 3.09 11.76 5.03
C ILE A 100 3.62 12.43 3.77
N GLN A 101 4.25 11.65 2.92
CA GLN A 101 4.60 12.01 1.55
C GLN A 101 3.68 11.28 0.57
N GLU A 102 3.15 12.00 -0.41
CA GLU A 102 2.38 11.40 -1.50
C GLU A 102 3.34 10.91 -2.58
N LEU A 103 3.27 9.62 -2.93
CA LEU A 103 4.12 9.03 -3.97
C LEU A 103 3.38 8.98 -5.31
N THR A 104 2.05 8.92 -5.29
CA THR A 104 1.20 9.03 -6.47
C THR A 104 0.07 10.04 -6.23
N PRO A 105 -0.47 10.67 -7.28
CA PRO A 105 -1.59 11.60 -7.13
C PRO A 105 -2.91 10.84 -6.96
N ALA A 106 -3.80 11.34 -6.10
CA ALA A 106 -5.18 10.88 -6.04
C ALA A 106 -6.00 11.49 -7.20
N VAL A 107 -6.28 10.65 -8.21
CA VAL A 107 -7.01 11.01 -9.43
C VAL A 107 -8.30 10.22 -9.52
N GLU A 108 -9.42 10.89 -9.80
CA GLU A 108 -10.71 10.25 -10.07
C GLU A 108 -10.61 9.25 -11.23
N GLY A 109 -11.28 8.11 -11.11
CA GLY A 109 -11.21 7.01 -12.07
C GLY A 109 -9.87 6.27 -12.08
N VAL A 110 -8.96 6.55 -11.14
CA VAL A 110 -7.67 5.85 -10.99
C VAL A 110 -7.54 5.23 -9.61
N TRP A 111 -6.98 4.02 -9.55
CA TRP A 111 -6.64 3.33 -8.32
C TRP A 111 -5.19 2.86 -8.35
N ASP A 112 -4.37 3.43 -7.47
CA ASP A 112 -3.02 2.93 -7.18
C ASP A 112 -3.01 2.17 -5.86
N TYR A 113 -2.53 0.93 -5.88
CA TYR A 113 -2.60 0.02 -4.72
C TYR A 113 -1.51 -1.07 -4.75
N ARG A 114 -1.39 -1.82 -3.64
CA ARG A 114 -0.42 -2.92 -3.44
C ARG A 114 1.02 -2.51 -3.77
N ALA A 115 1.46 -1.39 -3.18
CA ALA A 115 2.87 -0.99 -3.24
C ALA A 115 3.74 -2.03 -2.54
N THR A 116 4.89 -2.38 -3.12
CA THR A 116 5.88 -3.26 -2.50
C THR A 116 7.30 -2.82 -2.84
N TRP A 117 8.21 -2.96 -1.89
CA TRP A 117 9.58 -2.51 -2.03
C TRP A 117 10.46 -3.55 -2.73
N ALA A 118 11.39 -3.07 -3.56
CA ALA A 118 12.55 -3.87 -3.91
C ALA A 118 13.35 -4.18 -2.62
N PRO A 119 13.92 -5.38 -2.44
CA PRO A 119 14.65 -5.75 -1.23
C PRO A 119 15.83 -4.83 -0.89
N ASP A 120 16.39 -4.14 -1.89
CA ASP A 120 17.48 -3.17 -1.72
C ASP A 120 16.99 -1.73 -1.46
N GLY A 121 15.68 -1.50 -1.42
CA GLY A 121 15.07 -0.19 -1.21
C GLY A 121 15.17 0.76 -2.40
N SER A 122 15.68 0.32 -3.54
CA SER A 122 15.95 1.19 -4.69
C SER A 122 14.70 1.60 -5.48
N SER A 123 13.59 0.87 -5.33
CA SER A 123 12.37 1.08 -6.10
C SER A 123 11.15 0.50 -5.41
N ILE A 124 9.98 0.97 -5.84
CA ILE A 124 8.67 0.51 -5.38
C ILE A 124 7.88 0.06 -6.61
N ALA A 125 7.37 -1.18 -6.58
CA ALA A 125 6.42 -1.69 -7.57
C ALA A 125 4.98 -1.53 -7.06
N PHE A 126 4.03 -1.26 -7.94
CA PHE A 126 2.63 -1.11 -7.57
C PHE A 126 1.66 -1.43 -8.70
N CYS A 127 0.38 -1.62 -8.37
CA CYS A 127 -0.70 -1.80 -9.34
C CYS A 127 -1.40 -0.47 -9.59
N ARG A 128 -1.70 -0.19 -10.86
CA ARG A 128 -2.56 0.92 -11.28
C ARG A 128 -3.74 0.39 -12.08
N VAL A 129 -4.93 0.91 -11.79
CA VAL A 129 -6.15 0.66 -12.59
C VAL A 129 -6.73 1.99 -13.00
N ARG A 130 -7.17 2.09 -14.25
CA ARG A 130 -8.01 3.19 -14.73
C ARG A 130 -9.41 2.67 -15.02
N SER A 131 -10.42 3.51 -14.86
CA SER A 131 -11.80 3.16 -15.14
C SER A 131 -11.93 2.63 -16.58
N GLY A 132 -12.58 1.47 -16.74
CA GLY A 132 -12.71 0.78 -18.03
C GLY A 132 -11.44 0.10 -18.55
N ALA A 133 -10.34 0.05 -17.79
CA ALA A 133 -9.07 -0.54 -18.20
C ALA A 133 -8.67 -1.77 -17.37
N SER A 134 -7.72 -2.54 -17.90
CA SER A 134 -7.06 -3.63 -17.19
C SER A 134 -6.09 -3.12 -16.11
N ARG A 135 -5.74 -3.98 -15.16
CA ARG A 135 -4.74 -3.69 -14.13
C ARG A 135 -3.33 -3.73 -14.73
N GLU A 136 -2.56 -2.68 -14.46
CA GLU A 136 -1.20 -2.49 -14.94
C GLU A 136 -0.22 -2.60 -13.76
N LEU A 137 0.95 -3.19 -14.00
CA LEU A 137 2.07 -3.12 -13.08
C LEU A 137 2.92 -1.89 -13.40
N TRP A 138 3.32 -1.15 -12.38
CA TRP A 138 4.15 0.04 -12.47
C TRP A 138 5.32 -0.05 -11.48
N ILE A 139 6.36 0.74 -11.73
CA ILE A 139 7.50 0.90 -10.83
C ILE A 139 7.87 2.38 -10.72
N MET A 140 8.38 2.79 -9.56
CA MET A 140 8.82 4.16 -9.28
C MET A 140 10.03 4.17 -8.33
N ASN A 141 10.69 5.32 -8.23
CA ASN A 141 11.68 5.59 -7.20
C ASN A 141 11.01 5.75 -5.82
N PRO A 142 11.73 5.57 -4.71
CA PRO A 142 11.21 5.72 -3.35
C PRO A 142 10.58 7.09 -3.04
N ASP A 143 10.99 8.13 -3.77
CA ASP A 143 10.46 9.49 -3.66
C ASP A 143 9.21 9.74 -4.52
N GLY A 144 8.72 8.72 -5.24
CA GLY A 144 7.57 8.78 -6.13
C GLY A 144 7.89 9.22 -7.56
N THR A 145 9.13 9.64 -7.83
CA THR A 145 9.57 10.03 -9.18
C THR A 145 9.83 8.82 -10.07
N GLY A 146 10.02 9.06 -11.37
CA GLY A 146 10.42 8.01 -12.31
C GLY A 146 9.37 6.92 -12.54
N GLN A 147 8.09 7.22 -12.31
CA GLN A 147 7.01 6.26 -12.53
C GLN A 147 7.01 5.77 -13.98
N ARG A 148 7.09 4.46 -14.17
CA ARG A 148 6.98 3.82 -15.48
C ARG A 148 6.15 2.55 -15.42
N GLN A 149 5.39 2.34 -16.49
CA GLN A 149 4.60 1.14 -16.70
C GLN A 149 5.49 -0.06 -17.04
N LEU A 150 5.16 -1.22 -16.49
CA LEU A 150 5.80 -2.51 -16.77
C LEU A 150 4.93 -3.43 -17.62
N THR A 151 3.60 -3.33 -17.52
CA THR A 151 2.65 -4.17 -18.27
C THR A 151 1.44 -3.35 -18.73
N ASP A 152 0.87 -3.68 -19.87
CA ASP A 152 -0.30 -3.01 -20.48
C ASP A 152 -1.66 -3.66 -20.14
N GLY A 153 -1.67 -4.84 -19.50
CA GLY A 153 -2.91 -5.49 -19.06
C GLY A 153 -3.13 -6.86 -19.69
N TYR A 154 -4.37 -7.25 -20.00
CA TYR A 154 -4.66 -8.61 -20.45
C TYR A 154 -4.08 -8.92 -21.86
N GLN A 155 -3.31 -10.02 -21.94
CA GLN A 155 -2.47 -10.49 -23.08
C GLN A 155 -1.27 -9.60 -23.47
N ASP A 156 -0.57 -8.95 -22.53
CA ASP A 156 0.46 -9.69 -21.79
C ASP A 156 0.70 -9.16 -20.34
N LYS A 157 -0.18 -9.69 -19.48
CA LYS A 157 0.01 -10.10 -18.07
C LYS A 157 0.06 -9.01 -17.00
N GLY A 158 -1.08 -8.34 -16.82
CA GLY A 158 -1.37 -7.54 -15.61
C GLY A 158 -1.15 -8.27 -14.26
N ALA A 159 -1.08 -7.51 -13.18
CA ALA A 159 -0.63 -7.93 -11.83
C ALA A 159 -1.51 -8.97 -11.10
N ASP A 160 -2.54 -9.52 -11.76
CA ASP A 160 -3.53 -10.41 -11.16
C ASP A 160 -3.22 -11.89 -11.26
N TYR A 161 -2.18 -12.28 -11.99
CA TYR A 161 -1.82 -13.69 -12.08
C TYR A 161 -0.97 -14.09 -10.86
N TYR A 162 -1.59 -14.86 -9.97
CA TYR A 162 -1.00 -15.46 -8.77
C TYR A 162 0.18 -16.39 -9.12
N ARG A 163 1.37 -15.85 -9.37
CA ARG A 163 2.67 -16.48 -9.08
C ARG A 163 3.82 -15.53 -9.46
N TRP A 164 4.35 -14.83 -8.47
CA TRP A 164 5.79 -14.56 -8.44
C TRP A 164 6.39 -15.36 -7.29
N LEU A 165 6.72 -16.60 -7.62
CA LEU A 165 7.55 -17.49 -6.81
C LEU A 165 8.97 -16.91 -6.79
N LYS A 166 9.59 -16.91 -5.61
CA LYS A 166 11.00 -16.58 -5.35
C LYS A 166 11.89 -17.09 -6.49
N ILE A 167 12.43 -16.18 -7.31
CA ILE A 167 13.60 -16.52 -8.11
C ILE A 167 14.78 -16.46 -7.15
N ARG A 168 15.13 -17.63 -6.59
CA ARG A 168 16.49 -17.83 -6.07
C ARG A 168 17.46 -17.61 -7.21
N ARG A 169 18.48 -16.77 -6.96
CA ARG A 169 19.64 -16.55 -7.83
C ARG A 169 20.20 -17.87 -8.35
N GLY A 170 20.56 -17.89 -9.64
CA GLY A 170 21.29 -18.98 -10.29
C GLY A 170 21.98 -18.54 -11.57
N LEU A 171 23.20 -18.01 -11.39
CA LEU A 171 24.40 -18.01 -12.24
C LEU A 171 24.34 -17.82 -13.77
N LEU A 172 25.14 -16.83 -14.20
CA LEU A 172 25.94 -16.73 -15.42
C LEU A 172 26.05 -18.00 -16.27
N ARG A 173 25.79 -17.84 -17.57
CA ARG A 173 26.76 -18.05 -18.66
C ARG A 173 26.30 -17.31 -19.91
#